data_AF-A0A242JWZ8-F1
#
_entry.id   AF-A0A242JWZ8-F1
#
_cell.length_a   1.000
_cell.length_b   1.000
_cell.length_c   1.000
_cell.angle_alpha   90.00
_cell.angle_beta   90.00
_cell.angle_gamma   90.00
#
_symmetry.space_group_name_H-M   'P 1'
#
loop_
_entity.id
_entity.type
_entity.pdbx_description
1 polymer ?
#
loop_
_entity_poly.entity_id
_entity_poly.type
_entity_poly.pdbx_seq_one_letter_code
_entity_poly.pdbx_strand_id
1 'polypeptide(L)'
;MITELLNNTELMSVLKDKGYTFLFKPHPFLEPQMRDFTFKDPVVLADETWDYKRVANEGAIAITDYSTAVFDFAYLKKPILYLHNLKNIKFKYEETWNYEEHGFGEICNSIDSLVHAIITSVSYTHLDVMNITVYRVYYNIGLVTINGGS
;
A
#
# COMPACT_ATOMS: atom_id res chain seq x y z
N MET A 1 11.49 8.46 3.19
CA MET A 1 10.76 7.67 2.16
C MET A 1 9.40 7.24 2.67
N ILE A 2 9.24 6.21 3.52
CA ILE A 2 7.89 5.79 3.96
C ILE A 2 7.19 6.82 4.86
N THR A 3 7.92 7.44 5.81
CA THR A 3 7.38 8.51 6.67
C THR A 3 6.87 9.70 5.88
N GLU A 4 7.51 10.00 4.74
CA GLU A 4 7.14 11.10 3.84
C GLU A 4 5.79 10.82 3.16
N LEU A 5 5.58 9.59 2.70
CA LEU A 5 4.29 9.14 2.17
C LEU A 5 3.19 9.19 3.25
N LEU A 6 3.46 8.60 4.42
CA LEU A 6 2.48 8.49 5.52
C LEU A 6 2.15 9.84 6.19
N ASN A 7 2.91 10.89 5.90
CA ASN A 7 2.68 12.24 6.43
C ASN A 7 2.42 13.28 5.32
N ASN A 8 2.26 12.85 4.06
CA ASN A 8 1.98 13.74 2.95
C ASN A 8 0.59 14.39 3.13
N THR A 9 0.57 15.72 3.34
CA THR A 9 -0.65 16.44 3.70
C THR A 9 -1.71 16.39 2.61
N GLU A 10 -1.30 16.50 1.34
CA GLU A 10 -2.22 16.46 0.20
C GLU A 10 -2.91 15.10 0.11
N LEU A 11 -2.12 14.02 0.15
CA LEU A 11 -2.62 12.65 0.15
C LEU A 11 -3.62 12.43 1.28
N MET A 12 -3.24 12.74 2.53
CA MET A 12 -4.12 12.51 3.69
C MET A 12 -5.43 13.29 3.60
N SER A 13 -5.39 14.53 3.10
CA SER A 13 -6.60 15.33 2.87
C SER A 13 -7.53 14.65 1.87
N VAL A 14 -7.00 14.26 0.71
CA VAL A 14 -7.81 13.62 -0.36
C VAL A 14 -8.42 12.30 0.12
N LEU A 15 -7.66 11.49 0.85
CA LEU A 15 -8.17 10.22 1.38
C LEU A 15 -9.29 10.44 2.39
N LYS A 16 -9.10 11.39 3.31
CA LYS A 16 -10.10 11.73 4.31
C LYS A 16 -11.38 12.26 3.66
N ASP A 17 -11.26 13.19 2.72
CA ASP A 17 -12.40 13.79 2.01
C ASP A 17 -13.21 12.75 1.24
N LYS A 18 -12.54 11.68 0.80
CA LYS A 18 -13.15 10.55 0.07
C LYS A 18 -13.53 9.36 0.95
N GLY A 19 -13.32 9.44 2.26
CA GLY A 19 -13.66 8.36 3.20
C GLY A 19 -12.74 7.12 3.12
N TYR A 20 -11.51 7.27 2.63
CA TYR A 20 -10.52 6.20 2.60
C TYR A 20 -9.64 6.23 3.86
N THR A 21 -9.40 5.06 4.43
CA THR A 21 -8.34 4.83 5.42
C THR A 21 -7.06 4.37 4.71
N PHE A 22 -5.91 4.79 5.20
CA PHE A 22 -4.61 4.33 4.70
C PHE A 22 -4.06 3.24 5.63
N LEU A 23 -4.25 1.98 5.27
CA LEU A 23 -3.74 0.86 6.04
C LEU A 23 -2.27 0.59 5.68
N PHE A 24 -1.39 0.75 6.66
CA PHE A 24 0.02 0.50 6.52
C PHE A 24 0.44 -0.74 7.31
N LYS A 25 0.92 -1.78 6.62
CA LYS A 25 1.61 -2.89 7.25
C LYS A 25 3.13 -2.66 7.17
N PRO A 26 3.78 -2.30 8.27
CA PRO A 26 5.24 -2.30 8.32
C PRO A 26 5.79 -3.71 8.15
N HIS A 27 6.97 -3.82 7.55
CA HIS A 27 7.75 -5.05 7.60
C HIS A 27 8.05 -5.44 9.06
N PRO A 28 8.08 -6.72 9.44
CA PRO A 28 8.45 -7.14 10.81
C PRO A 28 9.79 -6.57 11.31
N PHE A 29 10.74 -6.26 10.41
CA PHE A 29 11.97 -5.56 10.79
C PHE A 29 11.76 -4.09 11.19
N LEU A 30 10.78 -3.42 10.55
CA LEU A 30 10.41 -2.03 10.83
C LEU A 30 9.42 -1.92 12.00
N GLU A 31 8.63 -2.97 12.27
CA GLU A 31 7.64 -3.01 13.36
C GLU A 31 8.16 -2.48 14.71
N PRO A 32 9.36 -2.87 15.20
CA PRO A 32 9.88 -2.33 16.46
C PRO A 32 10.10 -0.82 16.42
N GLN A 33 10.49 -0.29 15.25
CA GLN A 33 10.77 1.14 15.04
C GLN A 33 9.48 1.95 14.88
N MET A 34 8.36 1.31 14.53
CA MET A 34 7.08 1.99 14.30
C MET A 34 6.53 2.73 15.51
N ARG A 35 6.96 2.37 16.72
CA ARG A 35 6.58 3.06 17.96
C ARG A 35 7.06 4.52 17.99
N ASP A 36 8.13 4.83 17.27
CA ASP A 36 8.72 6.16 17.20
C ASP A 36 8.18 7.00 16.04
N PHE A 37 7.32 6.41 15.21
CA PHE A 37 6.77 7.08 14.03
C PHE A 37 5.46 7.78 14.37
N THR A 38 5.32 9.00 13.87
CA THR A 38 4.05 9.71 13.88
C THR A 38 3.39 9.57 12.51
N PHE A 39 2.09 9.32 12.53
CA PHE A 39 1.25 9.22 11.34
C PHE A 39 0.14 10.25 11.41
N LYS A 40 -0.23 10.77 10.24
CA LYS A 40 -1.41 11.63 10.12
C LYS A 40 -2.64 10.78 9.87
N ASP A 41 -3.77 11.18 10.46
CA ASP A 41 -5.08 10.68 10.05
C ASP A 41 -5.26 10.87 8.53
N PRO A 42 -5.72 9.84 7.78
CA PRO A 42 -6.35 8.59 8.21
C PRO A 42 -5.43 7.34 8.14
N VAL A 43 -4.15 7.44 8.49
CA VAL A 43 -3.24 6.28 8.52
C VAL A 43 -3.51 5.38 9.72
N VAL A 44 -3.63 4.08 9.47
CA VAL A 44 -3.79 3.02 10.49
C VAL A 44 -2.67 2.00 10.31
N LEU A 45 -2.02 1.63 11.41
CA LEU A 45 -1.06 0.53 11.43
C LEU A 45 -1.78 -0.80 11.55
N ALA A 46 -1.39 -1.76 10.71
CA ALA A 46 -1.82 -3.13 10.84
C ALA A 46 -1.13 -3.81 12.03
N ASP A 47 -1.91 -4.32 12.97
CA ASP A 47 -1.45 -5.04 14.17
C ASP A 47 -1.62 -6.57 14.02
N GLU A 48 -1.58 -7.31 15.13
CA GLU A 48 -1.74 -8.78 15.15
C GLU A 48 -3.19 -9.24 14.90
N THR A 49 -4.19 -8.36 15.01
CA THR A 49 -5.61 -8.67 14.82
C THR A 49 -6.08 -8.58 13.36
N TRP A 50 -5.15 -8.24 12.50
CA TRP A 50 -5.32 -7.95 11.09
C TRP A 50 -5.61 -9.22 10.27
N ASP A 51 -6.76 -9.26 9.60
CA ASP A 51 -7.20 -10.39 8.79
C ASP A 51 -6.75 -10.25 7.34
N TYR A 52 -5.75 -11.06 6.93
CA TYR A 52 -5.43 -11.39 5.52
C TYR A 52 -6.71 -11.33 4.68
N LYS A 53 -7.46 -12.37 4.46
CA LYS A 53 -8.33 -12.42 3.26
C LYS A 53 -9.32 -11.24 3.08
N ARG A 54 -9.76 -10.60 4.16
CA ARG A 54 -10.60 -9.41 4.16
C ARG A 54 -9.99 -8.19 3.41
N VAL A 55 -8.71 -7.79 3.63
CA VAL A 55 -7.85 -6.92 2.75
C VAL A 55 -8.22 -6.97 1.34
N ALA A 56 -7.63 -7.97 0.70
CA ALA A 56 -7.41 -7.96 -0.68
C ALA A 56 -8.77 -8.07 -1.34
N ASN A 57 -9.80 -8.49 -0.59
CA ASN A 57 -11.17 -8.38 -0.98
C ASN A 57 -11.74 -6.94 -0.90
N GLU A 58 -11.69 -6.24 0.25
CA GLU A 58 -12.32 -4.91 0.39
C GLU A 58 -11.44 -3.74 -0.09
N GLY A 59 -10.13 -3.92 -0.11
CA GLY A 59 -9.14 -2.89 -0.43
C GLY A 59 -9.30 -2.38 -1.86
N ALA A 60 -9.14 -1.05 -2.00
CA ALA A 60 -9.32 -0.37 -3.27
C ALA A 60 -8.07 -0.48 -4.17
N ILE A 61 -6.89 -0.35 -3.58
CA ILE A 61 -5.60 -0.34 -4.29
C ILE A 61 -4.56 -1.03 -3.40
N ALA A 62 -3.70 -1.83 -4.02
CA ALA A 62 -2.52 -2.39 -3.39
C ALA A 62 -1.27 -1.59 -3.82
N ILE A 63 -0.54 -1.05 -2.86
CA ILE A 63 0.73 -0.36 -3.13
C ILE A 63 1.86 -1.24 -2.64
N THR A 64 2.90 -1.49 -3.43
CA THR A 64 3.97 -2.36 -2.98
C THR A 64 5.34 -2.08 -3.56
N ASP A 65 6.41 -2.57 -2.96
CA ASP A 65 7.74 -2.51 -3.54
C ASP A 65 8.01 -3.75 -4.43
N TYR A 66 8.72 -4.75 -3.93
CA TYR A 66 9.13 -5.98 -4.59
C TYR A 66 8.48 -7.18 -3.89
N SER A 67 7.18 -7.05 -3.58
CA SER A 67 6.43 -8.06 -2.84
C SER A 67 5.83 -9.14 -3.72
N THR A 68 6.01 -10.40 -3.34
CA THR A 68 5.22 -11.51 -3.91
C THR A 68 3.77 -11.50 -3.45
N ALA A 69 3.41 -10.79 -2.37
CA ALA A 69 2.00 -10.65 -1.97
C ALA A 69 1.16 -9.97 -3.07
N VAL A 70 1.83 -9.28 -4.02
CA VAL A 70 1.19 -8.68 -5.19
C VAL A 70 0.40 -9.69 -6.03
N PHE A 71 0.80 -10.96 -6.05
CA PHE A 71 0.10 -12.00 -6.82
C PHE A 71 -1.33 -12.22 -6.29
N ASP A 72 -1.55 -12.12 -4.98
CA ASP A 72 -2.88 -12.26 -4.40
C ASP A 72 -3.80 -11.10 -4.81
N PHE A 73 -3.27 -9.87 -4.85
CA PHE A 73 -4.01 -8.69 -5.32
C PHE A 73 -4.28 -8.74 -6.82
N ALA A 74 -3.30 -9.23 -7.60
CA ALA A 74 -3.45 -9.41 -9.02
C ALA A 74 -4.52 -10.45 -9.33
N TYR A 75 -4.53 -11.56 -8.57
CA TYR A 75 -5.58 -12.58 -8.66
C TYR A 75 -6.97 -11.99 -8.36
N LEU A 76 -7.06 -11.09 -7.38
CA LEU A 76 -8.29 -10.39 -7.01
C LEU A 76 -8.60 -9.18 -7.92
N LYS A 77 -7.82 -8.99 -9.00
CA LYS A 77 -7.95 -7.91 -9.99
C LYS A 77 -7.98 -6.52 -9.35
N LYS A 78 -7.24 -6.35 -8.24
CA LYS A 78 -7.09 -5.06 -7.58
C LYS A 78 -6.07 -4.22 -8.35
N PRO A 79 -6.31 -2.90 -8.49
CA PRO A 79 -5.28 -1.97 -8.94
C PRO A 79 -4.01 -2.11 -8.08
N ILE A 80 -2.86 -2.13 -8.74
CA ILE A 80 -1.55 -2.29 -8.12
C ILE A 80 -0.66 -1.10 -8.50
N LEU A 81 0.02 -0.53 -7.52
CA LEU A 81 1.04 0.51 -7.71
C LEU A 81 2.34 0.03 -7.09
N TYR A 82 3.44 0.13 -7.83
CA TYR A 82 4.75 -0.24 -7.34
C TYR A 82 5.53 1.01 -6.92
N LEU A 83 6.15 1.01 -5.74
CA LEU A 83 7.14 2.01 -5.35
C LEU A 83 8.54 1.41 -5.48
N HIS A 84 9.16 1.60 -6.64
CA HIS A 84 10.53 1.14 -6.90
C HIS A 84 11.47 2.33 -6.77
N ASN A 85 12.39 2.28 -5.81
CA ASN A 85 13.42 3.32 -5.73
C ASN A 85 14.55 2.97 -6.72
N LEU A 86 14.78 3.84 -7.71
CA LEU A 86 15.84 3.69 -8.72
C LEU A 86 17.28 3.77 -8.17
N LYS A 87 17.48 3.82 -6.85
CA LYS A 87 18.81 3.80 -6.23
C LYS A 87 19.23 2.40 -5.80
N ASN A 88 19.70 1.62 -6.78
CA ASN A 88 20.69 0.53 -6.61
C ASN A 88 20.37 -0.60 -5.62
N ILE A 89 19.10 -0.88 -5.34
CA ILE A 89 18.75 -2.12 -4.63
C ILE A 89 18.51 -3.19 -5.69
N LYS A 90 19.59 -3.87 -6.12
CA LYS A 90 19.44 -5.09 -6.91
C LYS A 90 18.71 -6.13 -6.08
N PHE A 91 17.42 -6.31 -6.33
CA PHE A 91 16.68 -7.38 -5.70
C PHE A 91 17.11 -8.71 -6.30
N LYS A 92 17.27 -9.73 -5.45
CA LYS A 92 17.63 -11.10 -5.87
C LYS A 92 16.70 -11.68 -6.96
N TYR A 93 15.51 -11.10 -7.14
CA TYR A 93 14.50 -11.51 -8.12
C TYR A 93 14.47 -10.67 -9.39
N GLU A 94 15.14 -9.50 -9.46
CA GLU A 94 15.18 -8.68 -10.68
C GLU A 94 15.85 -9.42 -11.85
N GLU A 95 16.74 -10.38 -11.56
CA GLU A 95 17.36 -11.24 -12.57
C GLU A 95 16.39 -12.28 -13.15
N THR A 96 15.23 -12.49 -12.52
CA THR A 96 14.26 -13.54 -12.90
C THR A 96 12.85 -13.03 -13.19
N TRP A 97 12.54 -11.78 -12.80
CA TRP A 97 11.21 -11.18 -12.95
C TRP A 97 11.33 -9.71 -13.34
N ASN A 98 10.91 -9.39 -14.56
CA ASN A 98 10.83 -8.02 -15.05
C ASN A 98 9.48 -7.41 -14.67
N TYR A 99 9.47 -6.47 -13.72
CA TYR A 99 8.23 -5.80 -13.29
C TYR A 99 7.65 -4.86 -14.36
N GLU A 100 8.47 -4.32 -15.27
CA GLU A 100 7.97 -3.49 -16.37
C GLU A 100 7.21 -4.34 -17.40
N GLU A 101 7.69 -5.56 -17.68
CA GLU A 101 7.08 -6.46 -18.66
C GLU A 101 6.03 -7.41 -18.09
N HIS A 102 6.17 -7.80 -16.81
CA HIS A 102 5.34 -8.84 -16.18
C HIS A 102 4.62 -8.36 -14.91
N GLY A 103 4.86 -7.12 -14.47
CA GLY A 103 4.15 -6.53 -13.35
C GLY A 103 2.66 -6.34 -13.63
N PHE A 104 1.90 -6.19 -12.55
CA PHE A 104 0.43 -6.10 -12.61
C PHE A 104 -0.07 -4.66 -12.45
N GLY A 105 0.81 -3.67 -12.52
CA GLY A 105 0.55 -2.32 -12.06
C GLY A 105 1.62 -1.29 -12.46
N GLU A 106 1.31 -0.02 -12.26
CA GLU A 106 2.20 1.11 -12.59
C GLU A 106 3.42 1.14 -11.65
N ILE A 107 4.59 1.46 -12.19
CA ILE A 107 5.82 1.64 -11.40
C ILE A 107 6.07 3.14 -11.14
N CYS A 108 5.95 3.51 -9.87
CA CYS A 108 6.24 4.84 -9.34
C CYS A 108 7.68 4.88 -8.81
N ASN A 109 8.50 5.75 -9.40
CA ASN A 109 9.93 5.87 -9.08
C ASN A 109 10.25 6.93 -8.02
N SER A 110 9.23 7.61 -7.50
CA SER A 110 9.34 8.64 -6.45
C SER A 110 8.08 8.67 -5.58
N ILE A 111 8.19 9.26 -4.38
CA ILE A 111 7.04 9.49 -3.51
C ILE A 111 6.00 10.38 -4.21
N ASP A 112 6.43 11.43 -4.91
CA ASP A 112 5.52 12.32 -5.62
C ASP A 112 4.73 11.59 -6.71
N SER A 113 5.40 10.73 -7.50
CA SER A 113 4.71 9.92 -8.53
C SER A 113 3.71 8.95 -7.91
N LEU A 114 4.05 8.35 -6.76
CA LEU A 114 3.16 7.45 -6.05
C LEU A 114 1.95 8.20 -5.46
N VAL A 115 2.17 9.35 -4.82
CA VAL A 115 1.09 10.19 -4.28
C VAL A 115 0.12 10.57 -5.40
N HIS A 116 0.64 11.00 -6.55
CA HIS A 116 -0.17 11.35 -7.70
C HIS A 116 -0.97 10.15 -8.23
N ALA A 117 -0.36 8.97 -8.36
CA ALA A 117 -1.02 7.76 -8.82
C ALA A 117 -2.13 7.30 -7.86
N ILE A 118 -1.90 7.41 -6.55
CA ILE A 118 -2.91 7.10 -5.52
C ILE A 118 -4.10 8.06 -5.63
N ILE A 119 -3.84 9.38 -5.64
CA ILE A 119 -4.88 10.41 -5.72
C ILE A 119 -5.71 10.24 -6.98
N THR A 120 -5.06 10.00 -8.11
CA THR A 120 -5.70 9.70 -9.40
C THR A 120 -6.63 8.49 -9.25
N SER A 121 -6.12 7.38 -8.75
CA SER A 121 -6.87 6.13 -8.62
C SER A 121 -8.11 6.27 -7.72
N VAL A 122 -8.01 6.94 -6.57
CA VAL A 122 -9.19 7.18 -5.70
C VAL A 122 -10.13 8.28 -6.22
N SER A 123 -9.69 9.07 -7.21
CA SER A 123 -10.50 10.13 -7.80
C SER A 123 -11.43 9.64 -8.90
N TYR A 124 -10.98 8.70 -9.72
CA TYR A 124 -11.75 8.18 -10.86
C TYR A 124 -12.69 7.03 -10.52
N THR A 125 -12.55 6.42 -9.34
CA THR A 125 -13.32 5.23 -8.99
C THR A 125 -14.46 5.57 -8.01
N HIS A 126 -15.71 5.43 -8.47
CA HIS A 126 -16.88 5.25 -7.57
C HIS A 126 -16.80 3.83 -7.00
N LEU A 127 -15.88 3.60 -6.06
CA LEU A 127 -15.85 2.37 -5.28
C LEU A 127 -16.57 2.64 -3.97
N ASP A 128 -17.76 2.07 -3.82
CA ASP A 128 -18.26 1.78 -2.50
C ASP A 128 -17.29 0.78 -1.85
N VAL A 129 -16.90 1.08 -0.61
CA VAL A 129 -16.03 0.32 0.31
C VAL A 129 -14.53 0.68 0.33
N MET A 130 -14.05 0.78 1.58
CA MET A 130 -12.89 1.51 2.11
C MET A 130 -11.55 0.74 2.03
N ASN A 131 -10.48 1.52 2.26
CA ASN A 131 -9.10 1.18 2.59
C ASN A 131 -8.13 1.07 1.39
N ILE A 132 -7.14 1.97 1.37
CA ILE A 132 -5.90 1.79 0.62
C ILE A 132 -5.00 0.91 1.46
N THR A 133 -4.35 -0.07 0.84
CA THR A 133 -3.43 -0.91 1.57
C THR A 133 -2.05 -0.91 0.96
N VAL A 134 -1.08 -0.47 1.76
CA VAL A 134 0.32 -0.54 1.41
C VAL A 134 0.92 -1.83 1.93
N TYR A 135 1.38 -2.63 0.99
CA TYR A 135 2.24 -3.77 1.16
C TYR A 135 3.70 -3.36 1.07
N ARG A 136 4.43 -3.48 2.18
CA ARG A 136 5.84 -3.87 2.14
C ARG A 136 6.79 -2.80 1.57
N VAL A 137 7.73 -2.38 2.41
CA VAL A 137 9.11 -2.14 1.99
C VAL A 137 9.92 -3.26 2.64
N TYR A 138 10.26 -4.28 1.84
CA TYR A 138 10.74 -5.62 2.22
C TYR A 138 9.79 -6.51 3.08
N TYR A 139 9.79 -7.81 2.78
CA TYR A 139 9.10 -9.06 3.26
C TYR A 139 7.63 -9.20 3.84
N ASN A 140 6.65 -9.47 2.95
CA ASN A 140 5.43 -10.32 2.98
C ASN A 140 4.13 -9.90 3.71
N ILE A 141 3.03 -9.91 2.91
CA ILE A 141 1.64 -10.32 3.24
C ILE A 141 0.87 -9.31 4.11
N GLY A 142 -0.47 -9.44 4.17
CA GLY A 142 -1.56 -8.45 4.16
C GLY A 142 -2.78 -8.53 5.11
N LEU A 143 -3.55 -7.43 5.05
CA LEU A 143 -5.00 -7.17 5.13
C LEU A 143 -5.99 -6.99 6.37
N VAL A 144 -7.34 -6.72 6.26
CA VAL A 144 -8.32 -5.53 6.39
C VAL A 144 -8.89 -5.32 7.79
N THR A 145 -9.54 -4.15 7.94
CA THR A 145 -10.54 -3.66 8.93
C THR A 145 -11.45 -4.66 9.64
N ILE A 146 -11.94 -4.18 10.78
CA ILE A 146 -13.13 -4.63 11.48
C ILE A 146 -14.13 -3.48 11.42
N ASN A 147 -15.35 -3.72 10.93
CA ASN A 147 -16.48 -2.84 11.21
C ASN A 147 -17.65 -3.69 11.71
N GLY A 148 -17.88 -3.60 13.03
CA GLY A 148 -19.19 -3.57 13.68
C GLY A 148 -19.89 -4.89 13.99
N GLY A 149 -19.97 -5.23 15.29
CA GLY A 149 -20.93 -6.20 15.81
C GLY A 149 -20.93 -6.30 17.34
N SER A 150 -21.85 -5.51 17.96
CA SER A 150 -22.26 -5.41 19.38
C SER A 150 -21.25 -5.00 20.44
#